data_AF-M4CKT5-F1
#
_entry.id   AF-M4CKT5-F1
#
_cell.length_a   1.000
_cell.length_b   1.000
_cell.length_c   1.000
_cell.angle_alpha   90.00
_cell.angle_beta   90.00
_cell.angle_gamma   90.00
#
_symmetry.space_group_name_H-M   'P 1'
#
loop_
_entity.id
_entity.type
_entity.pdbx_description
1 polymer ?
#
loop_
_entity_poly.entity_id
_entity_poly.type
_entity_poly.pdbx_seq_one_letter_code
_entity_poly.pdbx_strand_id
1 'polypeptide(L)'
;MGMAGYTVALMMIGVIISPCLYGKEFSDHQEIKVQRLLKRLNKQALISIMMRPSFIPESTSTYTKKKINATQAWTKNGRCPKDTVPIRRIKKEDILRSKSIESFGKKTMTPGILLYGSSSVLEDDPSIGHEVYPGKYGDNNVRLFVYWTADGYQRTGCYNTDCPGFVQRSSIVTVGGAYTTVSEYNGNQYELSMLIWKDSGNWWLRIGEELVGYWPGELFNSIGSGATRVLWGGEIVNVETGGQHTATDMGSGHFADEGFGKASFFRSLMTVDGFNTLREAQGLYPQITNSNCYNVKAGDAGTTWGVYFFYGGPGLNARCP
;
A
#
# COMPACT_ATOMS: atom_id res chain seq x y z
N MET A 1 -22.02 57.62 -72.11
CA MET A 1 -21.90 56.41 -71.27
C MET A 1 -20.53 56.42 -70.63
N GLY A 2 -20.47 56.45 -69.29
CA GLY A 2 -19.22 56.51 -68.53
C GLY A 2 -19.47 57.13 -67.15
N MET A 3 -20.11 56.39 -66.24
CA MET A 3 -20.14 56.77 -64.82
C MET A 3 -19.10 55.95 -64.06
N ALA A 4 -18.14 56.65 -63.46
CA ALA A 4 -17.13 56.11 -62.59
C ALA A 4 -17.78 55.65 -61.26
N GLY A 5 -17.65 54.36 -60.95
CA GLY A 5 -18.05 53.81 -59.65
C GLY A 5 -16.89 53.92 -58.66
N TYR A 6 -17.12 54.59 -57.53
CA TYR A 6 -16.18 54.65 -56.41
C TYR A 6 -16.34 53.41 -55.53
N THR A 7 -15.25 52.68 -55.31
CA THR A 7 -15.18 51.51 -54.42
C THR A 7 -15.02 51.97 -52.98
N VAL A 8 -16.03 51.73 -52.14
CA VAL A 8 -15.97 51.96 -50.68
C VAL A 8 -15.35 50.73 -50.02
N ALA A 9 -14.20 50.90 -49.37
CA ALA A 9 -13.54 49.85 -48.59
C ALA A 9 -14.09 49.86 -47.15
N LEU A 10 -14.82 48.81 -46.76
CA LEU A 10 -15.25 48.56 -45.39
C LEU A 10 -14.14 47.82 -44.63
N MET A 11 -13.42 48.52 -43.74
CA MET A 11 -12.55 47.87 -42.75
C MET A 11 -13.40 47.25 -41.65
N MET A 12 -13.53 45.92 -41.66
CA MET A 12 -14.13 45.15 -40.56
C MET A 12 -13.03 44.84 -39.53
N ILE A 13 -13.05 45.54 -38.39
CA ILE A 13 -12.18 45.22 -37.25
C ILE A 13 -12.80 44.04 -36.51
N GLY A 14 -12.29 42.84 -36.76
CA GLY A 14 -12.63 41.63 -36.00
C GLY A 14 -11.85 41.58 -34.69
N VAL A 15 -12.54 41.75 -33.56
CA VAL A 15 -11.96 41.51 -32.23
C VAL A 15 -11.91 40.00 -31.99
N ILE A 16 -10.72 39.41 -32.03
CA ILE A 16 -10.50 38.03 -31.57
C ILE A 16 -10.46 38.06 -30.05
N ILE A 17 -11.61 37.81 -29.41
CA ILE A 17 -11.65 37.51 -27.99
C ILE A 17 -11.16 36.06 -27.85
N SER A 18 -9.91 35.87 -27.44
CA SER A 18 -9.40 34.57 -27.01
C SER A 18 -9.86 34.36 -25.56
N PRO A 19 -10.82 33.46 -25.26
CA PRO A 19 -11.05 33.07 -23.89
C PRO A 19 -9.88 32.15 -23.51
N CYS A 20 -8.93 32.68 -22.74
CA CYS A 20 -8.07 31.84 -21.91
C CYS A 20 -8.94 31.13 -20.86
N LEU A 21 -9.66 30.09 -21.28
CA LEU A 21 -10.22 29.08 -20.40
C LEU A 21 -9.06 28.17 -19.98
N TYR A 22 -8.36 28.58 -18.93
CA TYR A 22 -7.42 27.70 -18.23
C TYR A 22 -8.22 26.71 -17.38
N GLY A 23 -8.87 25.77 -18.05
CA GLY A 23 -9.51 24.60 -17.47
C GLY A 23 -9.31 23.47 -18.47
N LYS A 24 -8.62 22.40 -18.08
CA LYS A 24 -8.57 21.17 -18.88
C LYS A 24 -10.02 20.73 -19.13
N GLU A 25 -10.52 20.90 -20.35
CA GLU A 25 -11.77 20.26 -20.77
C GLU A 25 -11.59 18.75 -20.61
N PHE A 26 -12.22 18.21 -19.57
CA PHE A 26 -12.27 16.77 -19.35
C PHE A 26 -13.23 16.22 -20.41
N SER A 27 -12.72 15.44 -21.37
CA SER A 27 -13.56 14.89 -22.43
C SER A 27 -14.75 14.14 -21.83
N ASP A 28 -15.96 14.36 -22.35
CA ASP A 28 -17.19 13.64 -21.95
C ASP A 28 -16.97 12.12 -21.90
N HIS A 29 -16.11 11.60 -22.78
CA HIS A 29 -15.74 10.19 -22.81
C HIS A 29 -14.98 9.73 -21.55
N GLN A 30 -14.06 10.54 -21.03
CA GLN A 30 -13.35 10.23 -19.79
C GLN A 30 -14.30 10.30 -18.58
N GLU A 31 -15.21 11.28 -18.55
CA GLU A 31 -16.20 11.39 -17.48
C GLU A 31 -17.07 10.13 -17.40
N ILE A 32 -17.56 9.66 -18.55
CA ILE A 32 -18.35 8.44 -18.63
C ILE A 32 -17.56 7.22 -18.12
N LYS A 33 -16.27 7.10 -18.46
CA LYS A 33 -15.41 6.02 -17.96
C LYS A 33 -15.26 6.06 -16.44
N VAL A 34 -15.01 7.24 -15.88
CA VAL A 34 -14.86 7.42 -14.42
C VAL A 34 -16.16 7.07 -13.70
N GLN A 35 -17.30 7.56 -14.18
CA GLN A 35 -18.61 7.26 -13.58
C GLN A 35 -18.94 5.76 -13.62
N ARG A 36 -18.67 5.08 -14.75
CA ARG A 36 -18.83 3.62 -14.86
C ARG A 36 -17.94 2.87 -13.87
N LEU A 37 -16.69 3.29 -13.72
CA LEU A 37 -15.76 2.68 -12.78
C LEU A 37 -16.24 2.90 -11.33
N LEU A 38 -16.62 4.12 -10.94
CA LEU A 38 -17.15 4.42 -9.61
C LEU A 38 -18.35 3.55 -9.24
N LYS A 39 -19.27 3.36 -10.19
CA LYS A 39 -20.45 2.51 -9.98
C LYS A 39 -20.06 1.05 -9.73
N ARG A 40 -19.01 0.56 -10.39
CA ARG A 40 -18.48 -0.80 -10.19
C ARG A 40 -17.77 -0.93 -8.84
N LEU A 41 -16.89 0.02 -8.50
CA LEU A 41 -16.06 -0.01 -7.29
C LEU A 41 -16.87 0.17 -6.01
N ASN A 42 -17.88 1.03 -6.04
CA ASN A 42 -18.75 1.28 -4.89
C ASN A 42 -20.04 0.46 -4.92
N LYS A 43 -20.08 -0.61 -5.71
CA LYS A 43 -21.21 -1.54 -5.70
C LYS A 43 -21.33 -2.13 -4.28
N GLN A 44 -22.56 -2.27 -3.81
CA GLN A 44 -22.82 -2.90 -2.52
C GLN A 44 -22.15 -4.28 -2.48
N ALA A 45 -21.36 -4.53 -1.43
CA ALA A 45 -20.77 -5.84 -1.20
C ALA A 45 -21.88 -6.88 -1.07
N LEU A 46 -21.76 -7.99 -1.80
CA LEU A 46 -22.66 -9.13 -1.65
C LEU A 46 -22.47 -9.72 -0.26
N ILE A 47 -23.54 -10.23 0.34
CA ILE A 47 -23.46 -11.02 1.57
C ILE A 47 -22.60 -12.25 1.25
N SER A 48 -21.39 -12.28 1.80
CA SER A 48 -20.50 -13.43 1.68
C SER A 48 -20.66 -14.33 2.92
N ILE A 49 -20.57 -15.63 2.70
CA ILE A 49 -20.45 -16.58 3.82
C ILE A 49 -19.16 -16.25 4.55
N MET A 50 -19.28 -15.94 5.84
CA MET A 50 -18.16 -15.51 6.66
C MET A 50 -17.27 -16.72 6.99
N MET A 51 -16.33 -17.05 6.09
CA MET A 51 -15.38 -18.15 6.30
C MET A 51 -14.54 -17.94 7.56
N ARG A 52 -14.06 -19.02 8.18
CA ARG A 52 -13.10 -18.96 9.30
C ARG A 52 -11.95 -19.93 9.02
N PRO A 53 -10.73 -19.63 9.49
CA PRO A 53 -9.65 -20.60 9.42
C PRO A 53 -9.98 -21.80 10.32
N SER A 54 -9.53 -22.98 9.90
CA SER A 54 -9.58 -24.22 10.67
C SER A 54 -8.67 -24.19 11.89
N PHE A 55 -7.58 -23.41 11.82
CA PHE A 55 -6.66 -23.20 12.95
C PHE A 55 -6.09 -21.78 12.94
N ILE A 56 -5.67 -21.33 14.11
CA ILE A 56 -4.96 -20.08 14.28
C ILE A 56 -3.57 -20.44 14.82
N PRO A 57 -2.47 -20.07 14.13
CA PRO A 57 -1.13 -20.35 14.63
C PRO A 57 -0.96 -19.73 16.03
N GLU A 58 -0.73 -20.57 17.03
CA GLU A 58 -0.47 -20.13 18.39
C GLU A 58 1.03 -19.91 18.60
N SER A 59 1.38 -18.85 19.33
CA SER A 59 2.75 -18.62 19.79
C SER A 59 2.76 -18.62 21.30
N THR A 60 3.81 -19.17 21.89
CA THR A 60 4.15 -18.98 23.31
C THR A 60 4.56 -17.54 23.61
N SER A 61 4.87 -16.75 22.58
CA SER A 61 5.22 -15.33 22.69
C SER A 61 4.01 -14.47 23.06
N THR A 62 4.21 -13.55 24.01
CA THR A 62 3.18 -12.59 24.45
C THR A 62 2.79 -11.59 23.36
N TYR A 63 3.58 -11.44 22.30
CA TYR A 63 3.37 -10.44 21.25
C TYR A 63 2.14 -10.72 20.36
N THR A 64 1.76 -11.98 20.15
CA THR A 64 0.58 -12.35 19.35
C THR A 64 -0.75 -12.09 20.08
N LYS A 65 -0.72 -11.89 21.40
CA LYS A 65 -1.88 -11.60 22.26
C LYS A 65 -2.08 -10.10 22.54
N LYS A 66 -1.40 -9.24 21.78
CA LYS A 66 -1.50 -7.79 21.96
C LYS A 66 -2.78 -7.29 21.29
N LYS A 67 -3.63 -6.59 22.05
CA LYS A 67 -4.71 -5.80 21.45
C LYS A 67 -4.13 -4.78 20.48
N ILE A 68 -4.91 -4.45 19.46
CA ILE A 68 -4.53 -3.43 18.48
C ILE A 68 -4.49 -2.08 19.21
N ASN A 69 -3.29 -1.53 19.38
CA ASN A 69 -3.07 -0.25 20.05
C ASN A 69 -3.07 0.94 19.08
N ALA A 70 -3.28 0.70 17.78
CA ALA A 70 -3.37 1.75 16.77
C ALA A 70 -4.83 2.00 16.41
N THR A 71 -5.27 3.26 16.55
CA THR A 71 -6.63 3.69 16.21
C THR A 71 -6.69 4.19 14.78
N GLN A 72 -7.78 3.90 14.07
CA GLN A 72 -8.00 4.40 12.71
C GLN A 72 -9.02 5.53 12.68
N ALA A 73 -8.80 6.54 11.83
CA ALA A 73 -9.60 7.76 11.77
C ALA A 73 -11.11 7.53 11.60
N TRP A 74 -11.50 6.46 10.91
CA TRP A 74 -12.91 6.15 10.67
C TRP A 74 -13.68 5.80 11.95
N THR A 75 -13.01 5.30 13.00
CA THR A 75 -13.67 4.93 14.26
C THR A 75 -14.16 6.14 15.05
N LYS A 76 -13.67 7.34 14.73
CA LYS A 76 -14.19 8.60 15.28
C LYS A 76 -15.64 8.86 14.88
N ASN A 77 -16.08 8.30 13.74
CA ASN A 77 -17.43 8.44 13.23
C ASN A 77 -18.38 7.33 13.72
N GLY A 78 -17.92 6.48 14.66
CA GLY A 78 -18.71 5.42 15.26
C GLY A 78 -18.13 4.02 15.02
N ARG A 79 -18.99 3.02 15.16
CA ARG A 79 -18.65 1.60 14.99
C ARG A 79 -19.51 0.97 13.91
N CYS A 80 -19.00 -0.09 13.31
CA CYS A 80 -19.79 -0.88 12.38
C CYS A 80 -20.94 -1.59 13.12
N PRO A 81 -22.17 -1.56 12.55
CA PRO A 81 -23.24 -2.43 13.00
C PRO A 81 -22.82 -3.90 13.05
N LYS A 82 -23.53 -4.69 13.85
CA LYS A 82 -23.31 -6.13 13.93
C LYS A 82 -23.37 -6.76 12.52
N ASP A 83 -22.47 -7.70 12.26
CA ASP A 83 -22.36 -8.43 10.99
C ASP A 83 -22.04 -7.54 9.77
N THR A 84 -21.45 -6.36 9.99
CA THR A 84 -20.96 -5.47 8.94
C THR A 84 -19.48 -5.15 9.11
N VAL A 85 -18.82 -4.78 8.01
CA VAL A 85 -17.41 -4.38 7.98
C VAL A 85 -17.28 -2.96 7.40
N PRO A 86 -16.32 -2.16 7.89
CA PRO A 86 -16.04 -0.84 7.35
C PRO A 86 -15.35 -1.00 6.00
N ILE A 87 -15.87 -0.40 4.94
CA ILE A 87 -15.22 -0.38 3.62
C ILE A 87 -14.99 1.07 3.22
N ARG A 88 -13.74 1.42 2.88
CA ARG A 88 -13.41 2.73 2.31
C ARG A 88 -14.02 2.84 0.92
N ARG A 89 -14.98 3.76 0.74
CA ARG A 89 -15.54 4.07 -0.59
C ARG A 89 -14.53 4.82 -1.45
N ILE A 90 -14.53 4.53 -2.74
CA ILE A 90 -13.69 5.19 -3.74
C ILE A 90 -14.39 6.45 -4.23
N LYS A 91 -13.69 7.58 -4.22
CA LYS A 91 -14.22 8.84 -4.73
C LYS A 91 -13.76 9.09 -6.17
N LYS A 92 -14.44 10.01 -6.86
CA LYS A 92 -14.06 10.43 -8.21
C LYS A 92 -12.61 10.93 -8.22
N GLU A 93 -12.25 11.72 -7.22
CA GLU A 93 -10.91 12.30 -7.09
C GLU A 93 -9.85 11.21 -6.88
N ASP A 94 -10.19 10.08 -6.26
CA ASP A 94 -9.27 8.95 -6.11
C ASP A 94 -8.87 8.38 -7.48
N ILE A 95 -9.84 8.26 -8.39
CA ILE A 95 -9.61 7.77 -9.75
C ILE A 95 -8.86 8.82 -10.57
N LEU A 96 -9.19 10.10 -10.41
CA LEU A 96 -8.52 11.16 -11.18
C LEU A 96 -7.06 11.37 -10.78
N ARG A 97 -6.66 10.97 -9.57
CA ARG A 97 -5.25 10.98 -9.15
C ARG A 97 -4.45 9.78 -9.66
N SER A 98 -5.10 8.70 -10.10
CA SER A 98 -4.37 7.54 -10.63
C SER A 98 -3.77 7.86 -12.01
N LYS A 99 -2.64 7.22 -12.32
CA LYS A 99 -1.95 7.40 -13.62
C LYS A 99 -2.84 7.05 -14.81
N SER A 100 -3.73 6.06 -14.63
CA SER A 100 -4.72 5.65 -15.63
C SER A 100 -5.95 5.08 -14.93
N ILE A 101 -7.10 5.17 -15.60
CA ILE A 101 -8.37 4.58 -15.16
C ILE A 101 -8.29 3.05 -15.25
N GLU A 102 -7.63 2.55 -16.29
CA GLU A 102 -7.47 1.11 -16.59
C GLU A 102 -6.56 0.40 -15.59
N SER A 103 -5.60 1.12 -14.99
CA SER A 103 -4.68 0.59 -13.97
C SER A 103 -5.05 0.98 -12.53
N PHE A 104 -6.25 1.54 -12.31
CA PHE A 104 -6.70 1.90 -10.96
C PHE A 104 -6.65 0.70 -10.01
N GLY A 105 -6.08 0.91 -8.82
CA GLY A 105 -5.91 -0.13 -7.82
C GLY A 105 -4.69 -1.03 -8.04
N LYS A 106 -3.91 -0.86 -9.10
CA LYS A 106 -2.69 -1.65 -9.37
C LYS A 106 -1.43 -0.84 -9.11
N LYS A 107 -0.34 -1.53 -8.74
CA LYS A 107 1.00 -0.95 -8.88
C LYS A 107 1.33 -0.88 -10.38
N THR A 108 1.68 0.30 -10.87
CA THR A 108 2.34 0.42 -12.18
C THR A 108 3.82 0.10 -11.99
N MET A 109 4.39 -0.81 -12.80
CA MET A 109 5.85 -0.86 -12.97
C MET A 109 6.32 0.55 -13.33
N THR A 110 6.99 1.19 -12.39
CA THR A 110 7.72 2.43 -12.63
C THR A 110 9.18 2.03 -12.49
N PRO A 111 10.09 2.45 -13.40
CA PRO A 111 11.51 2.29 -13.15
C PRO A 111 11.80 3.02 -11.85
N GLY A 112 12.15 2.24 -10.84
CA GLY A 112 12.37 2.66 -9.48
C GLY A 112 12.86 1.47 -8.69
N ILE A 113 13.75 1.75 -7.75
CA ILE A 113 14.51 0.73 -7.03
C ILE A 113 13.56 -0.07 -6.15
N LEU A 114 13.31 -1.32 -6.54
CA LEU A 114 12.81 -2.37 -5.66
C LEU A 114 13.99 -2.92 -4.88
N LEU A 115 13.96 -2.83 -3.54
CA LEU A 115 14.91 -3.55 -2.69
C LEU A 115 14.56 -5.04 -2.71
N TYR A 116 14.89 -5.71 -3.82
CA TYR A 116 14.80 -7.16 -3.91
C TYR A 116 15.83 -7.80 -2.99
N GLY A 117 15.37 -8.74 -2.17
CA GLY A 117 16.22 -9.87 -1.84
C GLY A 117 16.24 -10.86 -2.99
N SER A 118 17.41 -11.03 -3.58
CA SER A 118 17.72 -11.86 -4.76
C SER A 118 16.97 -11.53 -6.05
N SER A 119 17.75 -11.27 -7.09
CA SER A 119 17.37 -11.48 -8.50
C SER A 119 16.94 -12.94 -8.70
N SER A 120 15.63 -13.21 -8.72
CA SER A 120 15.00 -14.18 -9.64
C SER A 120 13.48 -14.23 -9.42
N VAL A 121 12.78 -13.93 -10.53
CA VAL A 121 11.43 -14.33 -10.93
C VAL A 121 10.21 -13.75 -10.20
N LEU A 122 9.38 -13.10 -11.01
CA LEU A 122 7.92 -13.04 -10.99
C LEU A 122 7.26 -14.07 -10.04
N GLU A 123 6.68 -13.62 -8.93
CA GLU A 123 5.94 -14.51 -8.02
C GLU A 123 4.63 -13.87 -7.52
N ASP A 124 3.77 -14.77 -7.02
CA ASP A 124 2.62 -14.42 -6.22
C ASP A 124 3.03 -13.79 -4.90
N ASP A 125 2.32 -12.74 -4.49
CA ASP A 125 2.69 -11.99 -3.29
C ASP A 125 1.44 -11.40 -2.62
N PRO A 126 0.91 -12.04 -1.55
CA PRO A 126 0.04 -11.39 -0.58
C PRO A 126 0.88 -10.59 0.43
N SER A 127 0.71 -9.27 0.43
CA SER A 127 1.50 -8.37 1.28
C SER A 127 0.63 -7.49 2.17
N ILE A 128 1.21 -7.12 3.31
CA ILE A 128 0.66 -6.16 4.26
C ILE A 128 1.76 -5.24 4.75
N GLY A 129 1.39 -3.99 5.02
CA GLY A 129 2.25 -3.09 5.75
C GLY A 129 1.58 -1.77 6.05
N HIS A 130 2.41 -0.77 6.28
CA HIS A 130 2.00 0.62 6.40
C HIS A 130 2.55 1.40 5.20
N GLU A 131 1.74 2.29 4.64
CA GLU A 131 2.17 3.14 3.53
C GLU A 131 1.72 4.60 3.74
N VAL A 132 2.49 5.50 3.13
CA VAL A 132 2.08 6.88 2.85
C VAL A 132 2.09 7.03 1.33
N TYR A 133 0.91 7.23 0.73
CA TYR A 133 0.79 7.30 -0.72
C TYR A 133 -0.14 8.43 -1.16
N PRO A 134 0.39 9.66 -1.31
CA PRO A 134 -0.41 10.84 -1.65
C PRO A 134 -1.09 10.75 -3.03
N GLY A 135 -0.41 10.14 -4.01
CA GLY A 135 -0.98 9.88 -5.34
C GLY A 135 -2.23 8.99 -5.30
N LYS A 136 -2.37 8.14 -4.27
CA LYS A 136 -3.53 7.28 -4.07
C LYS A 136 -4.58 7.94 -3.17
N TYR A 137 -4.17 8.43 -2.00
CA TYR A 137 -5.09 8.85 -0.96
C TYR A 137 -5.39 10.35 -0.95
N GLY A 138 -4.57 11.17 -1.62
CA GLY A 138 -4.68 12.63 -1.62
C GLY A 138 -4.24 13.27 -0.30
N ASP A 139 -3.58 12.52 0.58
CA ASP A 139 -3.05 12.96 1.87
C ASP A 139 -1.73 12.24 2.20
N ASN A 140 -1.06 12.72 3.25
CA ASN A 140 0.19 12.14 3.76
C ASN A 140 -0.04 11.26 5.00
N ASN A 141 -1.27 10.77 5.21
CA ASN A 141 -1.58 9.98 6.40
C ASN A 141 -1.02 8.55 6.26
N VAL A 142 -0.41 8.04 7.33
CA VAL A 142 0.00 6.62 7.40
C VAL A 142 -1.25 5.75 7.40
N ARG A 143 -1.31 4.77 6.51
CA ARG A 143 -2.45 3.88 6.33
C ARG A 143 -2.02 2.43 6.41
N LEU A 144 -2.89 1.59 7.00
CA LEU A 144 -2.80 0.15 6.82
C LEU A 144 -3.05 -0.15 5.35
N PHE A 145 -2.14 -0.85 4.69
CA PHE A 145 -2.40 -1.33 3.33
C PHE A 145 -2.23 -2.83 3.26
N VAL A 146 -2.98 -3.39 2.32
CA VAL A 146 -2.75 -4.74 1.80
C VAL A 146 -2.58 -4.65 0.31
N TYR A 147 -1.79 -5.55 -0.25
CA TYR A 147 -1.67 -5.72 -1.69
C TYR A 147 -1.65 -7.20 -2.03
N TRP A 148 -2.04 -7.54 -3.26
CA TRP A 148 -1.71 -8.84 -3.82
C TRP A 148 -1.28 -8.71 -5.27
N THR A 149 -0.48 -9.65 -5.76
CA THR A 149 -0.22 -9.90 -7.19
C THR A 149 -0.02 -11.39 -7.41
N ALA A 150 -0.27 -11.86 -8.63
CA ALA A 150 -0.06 -13.25 -9.06
C ALA A 150 0.97 -13.40 -10.19
N ASP A 151 1.52 -12.28 -10.65
CA ASP A 151 2.43 -12.24 -11.79
C ASP A 151 3.56 -11.22 -11.60
N GLY A 152 4.00 -10.99 -10.36
CA GLY A 152 5.07 -10.05 -10.07
C GLY A 152 4.80 -8.64 -10.58
N TYR A 153 3.60 -8.10 -10.33
CA TYR A 153 3.21 -6.70 -10.61
C TYR A 153 3.06 -6.36 -12.10
N GLN A 154 2.97 -7.36 -12.97
CA GLN A 154 2.93 -7.15 -14.41
C GLN A 154 1.53 -6.75 -14.89
N ARG A 155 0.54 -7.61 -14.69
CA ARG A 155 -0.84 -7.39 -15.14
C ARG A 155 -1.84 -7.55 -14.00
N THR A 156 -1.56 -8.39 -13.02
CA THR A 156 -2.45 -8.66 -11.89
C THR A 156 -2.14 -7.78 -10.69
N GLY A 157 -3.05 -7.86 -9.73
CA GLY A 157 -2.86 -7.31 -8.41
C GLY A 157 -3.83 -6.20 -8.04
N CYS A 158 -3.87 -5.93 -6.75
CA CYS A 158 -4.84 -5.00 -6.18
C CYS A 158 -4.41 -4.46 -4.83
N TYR A 159 -4.50 -3.14 -4.68
CA TYR A 159 -4.49 -2.47 -3.39
C TYR A 159 -5.82 -2.68 -2.64
N ASN A 160 -5.73 -2.97 -1.35
CA ASN A 160 -6.84 -2.94 -0.42
C ASN A 160 -8.08 -3.69 -0.98
N THR A 161 -9.21 -3.00 -1.04
CA THR A 161 -10.47 -3.46 -1.62
C THR A 161 -10.84 -2.65 -2.87
N ASP A 162 -9.84 -2.04 -3.53
CA ASP A 162 -10.04 -1.21 -4.73
C ASP A 162 -10.39 -2.02 -5.99
N CYS A 163 -10.29 -3.34 -5.88
CA CYS A 163 -10.60 -4.35 -6.88
C CYS A 163 -10.82 -5.70 -6.15
N PRO A 164 -11.41 -6.70 -6.82
CA PRO A 164 -11.59 -8.03 -6.23
C PRO A 164 -10.25 -8.66 -5.82
N GLY A 165 -10.23 -9.30 -4.65
CA GLY A 165 -9.12 -10.14 -4.21
C GLY A 165 -9.03 -10.28 -2.70
N PHE A 166 -8.84 -9.17 -1.96
CA PHE A 166 -8.87 -9.22 -0.51
C PHE A 166 -10.31 -9.21 0.02
N VAL A 167 -10.63 -10.14 0.92
CA VAL A 167 -11.92 -10.24 1.60
C VAL A 167 -11.77 -9.75 3.03
N GLN A 168 -12.26 -8.53 3.29
CA GLN A 168 -12.24 -7.96 4.63
C GLN A 168 -13.31 -8.59 5.52
N ARG A 169 -12.94 -8.86 6.78
CA ARG A 169 -13.81 -9.45 7.80
C ARG A 169 -13.90 -8.65 9.10
N SER A 170 -12.84 -7.91 9.43
CA SER A 170 -12.81 -7.15 10.67
C SER A 170 -13.82 -6.00 10.64
N SER A 171 -14.53 -5.84 11.76
CA SER A 171 -15.36 -4.66 12.06
C SER A 171 -14.64 -3.64 12.95
N ILE A 172 -13.36 -3.89 13.26
CA ILE A 172 -12.51 -3.09 14.17
C ILE A 172 -11.41 -2.37 13.38
N VAL A 173 -10.91 -2.97 12.31
CA VAL A 173 -9.85 -2.43 11.44
C VAL A 173 -10.27 -2.57 9.98
N THR A 174 -9.96 -1.54 9.19
CA THR A 174 -10.12 -1.55 7.72
C THR A 174 -8.78 -1.40 7.02
N VAL A 175 -8.60 -2.14 5.93
CA VAL A 175 -7.49 -1.86 5.00
C VAL A 175 -7.76 -0.53 4.27
N GLY A 176 -6.70 0.18 3.92
CA GLY A 176 -6.75 1.56 3.43
C GLY A 176 -7.14 2.60 4.48
N GLY A 177 -7.36 2.20 5.74
CA GLY A 177 -7.72 3.09 6.85
C GLY A 177 -6.52 3.87 7.37
N ALA A 178 -6.67 5.19 7.54
CA ALA A 178 -5.64 6.05 8.12
C ALA A 178 -5.53 5.87 9.62
N TYR A 179 -4.32 5.79 10.14
CA TYR A 179 -4.07 5.81 11.58
C TYR A 179 -4.20 7.22 12.13
N THR A 180 -4.62 7.31 13.38
CA THR A 180 -4.65 8.57 14.15
C THR A 180 -3.53 8.67 15.18
N THR A 181 -2.75 7.60 15.34
CA THR A 181 -1.61 7.49 16.25
C THR A 181 -0.44 6.88 15.48
N VAL A 182 0.71 7.56 15.47
CA VAL A 182 1.94 7.13 14.80
C VAL A 182 3.12 7.30 15.76
N SER A 183 4.19 6.56 15.54
CA SER A 183 5.40 6.67 16.37
C SER A 183 6.09 8.02 16.18
N GLU A 184 6.74 8.51 17.23
CA GLU A 184 7.46 9.79 17.24
C GLU A 184 8.95 9.59 17.49
N TYR A 185 9.79 10.44 16.90
CA TYR A 185 11.24 10.40 17.13
C TYR A 185 11.57 10.68 18.60
N ASN A 186 12.26 9.75 19.26
CA ASN A 186 12.50 9.70 20.71
C ASN A 186 11.22 9.82 21.57
N GLY A 187 10.07 9.50 21.01
CA GLY A 187 8.77 9.61 21.67
C GLY A 187 8.06 8.27 21.78
N ASN A 188 6.73 8.34 21.87
CA ASN A 188 5.89 7.14 21.96
C ASN A 188 6.09 6.25 20.72
N GLN A 189 6.23 4.95 20.94
CA GLN A 189 6.37 3.94 19.89
C GLN A 189 5.11 3.08 19.82
N TYR A 190 4.61 2.86 18.61
CA TYR A 190 3.45 2.01 18.35
C TYR A 190 3.85 0.84 17.45
N GLU A 191 3.39 -0.36 17.83
CA GLU A 191 3.72 -1.61 17.14
C GLU A 191 2.44 -2.38 16.82
N LEU A 192 2.41 -3.01 15.64
CA LEU A 192 1.36 -3.94 15.25
C LEU A 192 1.94 -5.32 14.96
N SER A 193 1.42 -6.34 15.65
CA SER A 193 1.75 -7.73 15.37
C SER A 193 0.96 -8.19 14.16
N MET A 194 1.61 -8.40 13.01
CA MET A 194 0.98 -8.83 11.76
C MET A 194 1.36 -10.27 11.43
N LEU A 195 0.38 -11.06 10.97
CA LEU A 195 0.60 -12.45 10.58
C LEU A 195 -0.21 -12.78 9.33
N ILE A 196 0.49 -13.31 8.33
CA ILE A 196 -0.11 -13.94 7.15
C ILE A 196 0.19 -15.45 7.23
N TRP A 197 -0.83 -16.29 7.04
CA TRP A 197 -0.65 -17.74 6.98
C TRP A 197 -1.63 -18.41 6.01
N LYS A 198 -1.25 -19.58 5.51
CA LYS A 198 -2.10 -20.38 4.63
C LYS A 198 -2.93 -21.35 5.46
N ASP A 199 -4.25 -21.37 5.23
CA ASP A 199 -5.14 -22.37 5.82
C ASP A 199 -6.45 -22.50 5.02
N SER A 200 -6.97 -23.72 4.90
CA SER A 200 -8.29 -24.00 4.32
C SER A 200 -8.52 -23.31 2.96
N GLY A 201 -7.53 -23.41 2.06
CA GLY A 201 -7.62 -22.80 0.73
C GLY A 201 -7.32 -21.30 0.67
N ASN A 202 -7.17 -20.58 1.79
CA ASN A 202 -7.02 -19.13 1.82
C ASN A 202 -5.72 -18.68 2.51
N TRP A 203 -5.24 -17.49 2.14
CA TRP A 203 -4.19 -16.76 2.85
C TRP A 203 -4.84 -15.81 3.85
N TRP A 204 -4.78 -16.15 5.13
CA TRP A 204 -5.40 -15.40 6.21
C TRP A 204 -4.49 -14.29 6.71
N LEU A 205 -5.11 -13.17 7.08
CA LEU A 205 -4.45 -12.03 7.68
C LEU A 205 -4.99 -11.77 9.09
N ARG A 206 -4.08 -11.68 10.05
CA ARG A 206 -4.36 -11.31 11.44
C ARG A 206 -3.48 -10.14 11.88
N ILE A 207 -4.07 -9.22 12.65
CA ILE A 207 -3.34 -8.14 13.33
C ILE A 207 -3.69 -8.17 14.81
N GLY A 208 -2.69 -8.32 15.68
CA GLY A 208 -2.93 -8.53 17.12
C GLY A 208 -3.80 -9.78 17.32
N GLU A 209 -4.98 -9.63 17.92
CA GLU A 209 -5.99 -10.71 18.06
C GLU A 209 -7.06 -10.69 16.96
N GLU A 210 -7.06 -9.68 16.10
CA GLU A 210 -8.13 -9.46 15.13
C GLU A 210 -7.87 -10.20 13.82
N LEU A 211 -8.84 -11.01 13.40
CA LEU A 211 -8.85 -11.64 12.08
C LEU A 211 -9.32 -10.64 11.03
N VAL A 212 -8.38 -9.94 10.41
CA VAL A 212 -8.65 -8.80 9.51
C VAL A 212 -9.35 -9.24 8.24
N GLY A 213 -8.92 -10.35 7.64
CA GLY A 213 -9.45 -10.83 6.37
C GLY A 213 -8.61 -11.94 5.78
N TYR A 214 -8.79 -12.18 4.48
CA TYR A 214 -8.03 -13.18 3.74
C TYR A 214 -7.99 -12.87 2.25
N TRP A 215 -7.02 -13.47 1.55
CA TRP A 215 -6.99 -13.60 0.10
C TRP A 215 -7.34 -15.05 -0.29
N PRO A 216 -8.29 -15.28 -1.20
CA PRO A 216 -8.51 -16.60 -1.78
C PRO A 216 -7.25 -17.15 -2.41
N GLY A 217 -6.94 -18.42 -2.13
CA GLY A 217 -5.76 -19.09 -2.70
C GLY A 217 -5.81 -19.17 -4.23
N GLU A 218 -7.01 -19.17 -4.81
CA GLU A 218 -7.24 -19.19 -6.27
C GLU A 218 -6.70 -17.95 -6.99
N LEU A 219 -6.35 -16.88 -6.26
CA LEU A 219 -5.68 -15.72 -6.85
C LEU A 219 -4.25 -16.05 -7.30
N PHE A 220 -3.64 -17.08 -6.72
CA PHE A 220 -2.21 -17.31 -6.72
C PHE A 220 -1.85 -18.57 -7.51
N ASN A 221 -0.83 -18.46 -8.37
CA ASN A 221 -0.35 -19.51 -9.26
C ASN A 221 0.71 -20.45 -8.65
N SER A 222 1.66 -19.92 -7.88
CA SER A 222 2.83 -20.61 -7.34
C SER A 222 2.81 -20.83 -5.82
N ILE A 223 2.02 -20.05 -5.04
CA ILE A 223 1.98 -20.19 -3.57
C ILE A 223 0.72 -20.91 -3.05
N GLY A 224 0.00 -21.64 -3.91
CA GLY A 224 -1.24 -22.33 -3.53
C GLY A 224 -1.09 -23.35 -2.38
N SER A 225 0.08 -24.02 -2.30
CA SER A 225 0.42 -25.01 -1.26
C SER A 225 1.21 -24.43 -0.07
N GLY A 226 1.62 -23.17 -0.15
CA GLY A 226 2.48 -22.52 0.84
C GLY A 226 3.51 -21.61 0.17
N ALA A 227 4.14 -20.75 0.96
CA ALA A 227 5.20 -19.86 0.50
C ALA A 227 6.57 -20.50 0.75
N THR A 228 7.47 -20.35 -0.22
CA THR A 228 8.88 -20.77 -0.09
C THR A 228 9.77 -19.63 0.40
N ARG A 229 9.27 -18.39 0.37
CA ARG A 229 9.99 -17.17 0.71
C ARG A 229 9.11 -16.25 1.52
N VAL A 230 9.71 -15.56 2.50
CA VAL A 230 9.06 -14.50 3.27
C VAL A 230 10.01 -13.31 3.32
N LEU A 231 9.46 -12.12 3.13
CA LEU A 231 10.21 -10.87 3.08
C LEU A 231 9.65 -9.90 4.13
N TRP A 232 10.55 -9.16 4.77
CA TRP A 232 10.23 -8.05 5.67
C TRP A 232 11.10 -6.86 5.27
N GLY A 233 10.53 -5.67 5.23
CA GLY A 233 11.29 -4.47 4.89
C GLY A 233 10.42 -3.31 4.45
N GLY A 234 11.05 -2.37 3.73
CA GLY A 234 10.40 -1.19 3.16
C GLY A 234 10.62 -1.11 1.66
N GLU A 235 9.67 -0.48 0.98
CA GLU A 235 9.69 -0.21 -0.46
C GLU A 235 9.43 1.29 -0.66
N ILE A 236 10.14 1.90 -1.60
CA ILE A 236 9.92 3.28 -2.03
C ILE A 236 9.72 3.32 -3.54
N VAL A 237 9.12 4.41 -4.02
CA VAL A 237 9.05 4.70 -5.45
C VAL A 237 10.07 5.79 -5.75
N ASN A 238 11.09 5.47 -6.55
CA ASN A 238 12.06 6.43 -7.08
C ASN A 238 11.96 6.49 -8.60
N VAL A 239 11.41 7.57 -9.17
CA VAL A 239 11.32 7.75 -10.63
C VAL A 239 12.44 8.63 -11.19
N GLU A 240 13.46 8.93 -10.38
CA GLU A 240 14.63 9.74 -10.76
C GLU A 240 14.27 11.07 -11.43
N THR A 241 13.25 11.76 -10.89
CA THR A 241 12.80 13.04 -11.45
C THR A 241 13.92 14.06 -11.40
N GLY A 242 14.30 14.60 -12.56
CA GLY A 242 15.44 15.52 -12.66
C GLY A 242 16.81 14.86 -12.50
N GLY A 243 16.89 13.52 -12.61
CA GLY A 243 18.14 12.77 -12.46
C GLY A 243 18.61 12.61 -11.01
N GLN A 244 17.74 12.89 -10.04
CA GLN A 244 18.03 12.81 -8.60
C GLN A 244 17.28 11.66 -7.95
N HIS A 245 17.86 11.09 -6.89
CA HIS A 245 17.12 10.13 -6.07
C HIS A 245 15.87 10.77 -5.44
N THR A 246 14.89 9.94 -5.09
CA THR A 246 13.67 10.45 -4.44
C THR A 246 13.97 10.95 -3.03
N ALA A 247 13.33 12.05 -2.62
CA ALA A 247 13.32 12.54 -1.24
C ALA A 247 12.29 11.81 -0.34
N THR A 248 11.90 10.60 -0.73
CA THR A 248 10.91 9.80 0.02
C THR A 248 11.58 9.15 1.20
N ASP A 249 11.10 9.42 2.40
CA ASP A 249 11.50 8.72 3.61
C ASP A 249 11.08 7.24 3.56
N MET A 250 11.99 6.34 3.95
CA MET A 250 11.64 4.96 4.28
C MET A 250 11.49 4.81 5.79
N GLY A 251 10.39 4.22 6.23
CA GLY A 251 10.11 4.04 7.65
C GLY A 251 9.92 5.40 8.34
N SER A 252 10.85 5.76 9.21
CA SER A 252 10.85 7.02 9.95
C SER A 252 11.67 8.13 9.28
N GLY A 253 12.30 7.85 8.13
CA GLY A 253 13.26 8.77 7.49
C GLY A 253 14.65 8.74 8.10
N HIS A 254 14.86 7.98 9.18
CA HIS A 254 16.13 7.85 9.87
C HIS A 254 16.83 6.53 9.54
N PHE A 255 18.16 6.56 9.52
CA PHE A 255 18.96 5.36 9.28
C PHE A 255 18.85 4.37 10.44
N ALA A 256 18.96 3.09 10.10
CA ALA A 256 18.87 1.94 11.00
C ALA A 256 19.83 2.01 12.20
N ASP A 257 20.98 2.68 12.04
CA ASP A 257 21.98 2.84 13.09
C ASP A 257 21.50 3.63 14.30
N GLU A 258 20.49 4.48 14.12
CA GLU A 258 19.91 5.27 15.20
C GLU A 258 19.11 4.42 16.20
N GLY A 259 18.69 3.21 15.82
CA GLY A 259 18.07 2.23 16.71
C GLY A 259 16.68 2.61 17.22
N PHE A 260 16.28 1.99 18.33
CA PHE A 260 14.91 2.10 18.86
C PHE A 260 14.56 3.53 19.27
N GLY A 261 13.31 3.92 19.01
CA GLY A 261 12.81 5.27 19.24
C GLY A 261 13.08 6.22 18.07
N LYS A 262 13.93 5.84 17.10
CA LYS A 262 14.37 6.72 16.02
C LYS A 262 14.22 6.07 14.65
N ALA A 263 14.82 4.89 14.47
CA ALA A 263 14.71 4.09 13.26
C ALA A 263 13.44 3.23 13.29
N SER A 264 12.91 2.90 12.12
CA SER A 264 11.85 1.89 12.00
C SER A 264 12.42 0.49 12.22
N PHE A 265 11.58 -0.45 12.62
CA PHE A 265 12.02 -1.81 12.90
C PHE A 265 10.96 -2.86 12.59
N PHE A 266 11.43 -4.07 12.31
CA PHE A 266 10.65 -5.28 12.48
C PHE A 266 11.29 -6.09 13.61
N ARG A 267 10.48 -6.67 14.49
CA ARG A 267 10.96 -7.52 15.58
C ARG A 267 10.06 -8.71 15.80
N SER A 268 10.59 -9.72 16.48
CA SER A 268 9.93 -11.01 16.68
C SER A 268 9.48 -11.59 15.35
N LEU A 269 10.43 -11.70 14.41
CA LEU A 269 10.17 -12.28 13.09
C LEU A 269 9.88 -13.78 13.23
N MET A 270 8.70 -14.19 12.75
CA MET A 270 8.23 -15.57 12.83
C MET A 270 7.76 -16.06 11.46
N THR A 271 7.83 -17.37 11.25
CA THR A 271 7.24 -18.08 10.10
C THR A 271 6.31 -19.18 10.61
N VAL A 272 5.34 -19.58 9.79
CA VAL A 272 4.48 -20.74 10.06
C VAL A 272 5.05 -21.93 9.30
N ASP A 273 5.41 -23.00 10.01
CA ASP A 273 5.96 -24.22 9.42
C ASP A 273 4.86 -25.13 8.84
N GLY A 274 5.27 -26.22 8.16
CA GLY A 274 4.35 -27.21 7.58
C GLY A 274 3.52 -28.00 8.61
N PHE A 275 3.82 -27.85 9.91
CA PHE A 275 3.05 -28.40 11.02
C PHE A 275 2.16 -27.32 11.67
N ASN A 276 1.89 -26.22 10.97
CA ASN A 276 1.02 -25.14 11.41
C ASN A 276 1.51 -24.44 12.70
N THR A 277 2.82 -24.53 12.98
CA THR A 277 3.43 -24.00 14.20
C THR A 277 4.21 -22.72 13.89
N LEU A 278 4.07 -21.70 14.74
CA LEU A 278 4.90 -20.50 14.66
C LEU A 278 6.33 -20.81 15.13
N ARG A 279 7.30 -20.54 14.25
CA ARG A 279 8.73 -20.69 14.48
C ARG A 279 9.43 -19.36 14.32
N GLU A 280 10.46 -19.12 15.12
CA GLU A 280 11.31 -17.95 14.91
C GLU A 280 12.01 -18.05 13.55
N ALA A 281 12.07 -16.93 12.83
CA ALA A 281 12.66 -16.89 11.49
C ALA A 281 14.15 -17.25 11.54
N GLN A 282 14.59 -18.06 10.58
CA GLN A 282 15.98 -18.49 10.43
C GLN A 282 16.51 -18.11 9.04
N GLY A 283 17.83 -17.99 8.91
CA GLY A 283 18.47 -17.77 7.61
C GLY A 283 18.18 -16.40 6.98
N LEU A 284 17.96 -15.36 7.80
CA LEU A 284 17.76 -14.00 7.31
C LEU A 284 19.02 -13.47 6.62
N TYR A 285 18.84 -12.88 5.45
CA TYR A 285 19.91 -12.24 4.70
C TYR A 285 19.49 -10.81 4.29
N PRO A 286 20.21 -9.76 4.73
CA PRO A 286 19.85 -8.39 4.44
C PRO A 286 20.13 -8.04 2.98
N GLN A 287 19.22 -7.28 2.37
CA GLN A 287 19.29 -6.90 0.96
C GLN A 287 19.05 -5.41 0.84
N ILE A 288 20.04 -4.71 0.31
CA ILE A 288 20.11 -3.25 0.26
C ILE A 288 20.54 -2.86 -1.15
N THR A 289 19.75 -2.07 -1.83
CA THR A 289 20.06 -1.64 -3.20
C THR A 289 20.84 -0.33 -3.21
N ASN A 290 20.59 0.58 -2.27
CA ASN A 290 21.39 1.79 -2.10
C ASN A 290 21.54 2.16 -0.62
N SER A 291 22.65 1.73 -0.03
CA SER A 291 22.96 1.89 1.39
C SER A 291 23.15 3.34 1.84
N ASN A 292 23.44 4.26 0.90
CA ASN A 292 23.57 5.67 1.22
C ASN A 292 22.21 6.39 1.32
N CYS A 293 21.15 5.85 0.72
CA CYS A 293 19.80 6.41 0.79
C CYS A 293 18.99 5.78 1.92
N TYR A 294 19.13 4.44 2.05
CA TYR A 294 18.41 3.63 3.02
C TYR A 294 19.29 2.47 3.49
N ASN A 295 19.28 2.14 4.77
CA ASN A 295 20.04 1.01 5.28
C ASN A 295 19.22 0.11 6.21
N VAL A 296 19.82 -1.04 6.55
CA VAL A 296 19.28 -2.03 7.47
C VAL A 296 20.37 -2.44 8.43
N LYS A 297 20.01 -2.66 9.69
CA LYS A 297 20.90 -3.12 10.75
C LYS A 297 20.25 -4.25 11.50
N ALA A 298 20.85 -5.44 11.43
CA ALA A 298 20.40 -6.59 12.20
C ALA A 298 20.52 -6.30 13.70
N GLY A 299 19.55 -6.80 14.46
CA GLY A 299 19.54 -6.73 15.91
C GLY A 299 20.43 -7.78 16.57
N ASP A 300 20.73 -7.57 17.85
CA ASP A 300 21.49 -8.52 18.66
C ASP A 300 20.68 -9.79 18.96
N ALA A 301 21.33 -10.95 18.85
CA ALA A 301 20.72 -12.24 19.15
C ALA A 301 20.48 -12.44 20.66
N GLY A 302 19.51 -13.30 21.01
CA GLY A 302 19.25 -13.70 22.40
C GLY A 302 18.58 -12.62 23.27
N THR A 303 18.06 -11.56 22.66
CA THR A 303 17.33 -10.49 23.35
C THR A 303 15.84 -10.79 23.43
N THR A 304 15.11 -10.06 24.28
CA THR A 304 13.64 -10.14 24.38
C THR A 304 12.92 -9.64 23.12
N TRP A 305 13.65 -9.07 22.16
CA TRP A 305 13.12 -8.64 20.87
C TRP A 305 12.95 -9.80 19.88
N GLY A 306 13.48 -10.98 20.22
CA GLY A 306 13.54 -12.13 19.32
C GLY A 306 14.48 -11.84 18.16
N VAL A 307 14.21 -12.40 16.99
CA VAL A 307 14.85 -12.00 15.74
C VAL A 307 14.27 -10.67 15.25
N TYR A 308 15.13 -9.68 15.01
CA TYR A 308 14.74 -8.31 14.64
C TYR A 308 15.79 -7.57 13.81
N PHE A 309 15.38 -6.46 13.19
CA PHE A 309 16.27 -5.51 12.52
C PHE A 309 15.68 -4.09 12.53
N PHE A 310 16.55 -3.09 12.47
CA PHE A 310 16.20 -1.70 12.17
C PHE A 310 16.37 -1.43 10.68
N TYR A 311 15.55 -0.54 10.13
CA TYR A 311 15.62 -0.09 8.74
C TYR A 311 15.12 1.34 8.59
N GLY A 312 15.55 2.00 7.52
CA GLY A 312 15.04 3.31 7.13
C GLY A 312 16.09 4.16 6.43
N GLY A 313 15.73 5.42 6.20
CA GLY A 313 16.61 6.44 5.65
C GLY A 313 15.81 7.54 4.95
N PRO A 314 16.44 8.72 4.71
CA PRO A 314 15.75 9.91 4.22
C PRO A 314 15.58 9.94 2.70
N GLY A 315 16.09 8.95 1.98
CA GLY A 315 16.22 9.03 0.53
C GLY A 315 17.28 10.03 0.12
N LEU A 316 16.94 11.02 -0.71
CA LEU A 316 17.81 12.06 -1.21
C LEU A 316 18.56 12.78 -0.08
N ASN A 317 19.89 12.67 -0.08
CA ASN A 317 20.76 13.30 0.91
C ASN A 317 22.19 13.52 0.37
N ALA A 318 23.08 14.14 1.14
CA ALA A 318 24.44 14.46 0.68
C ALA A 318 25.28 13.24 0.22
N ARG A 319 24.94 12.02 0.67
CA ARG A 319 25.58 10.75 0.27
C ARG A 319 24.77 9.98 -0.77
N CYS A 320 23.55 10.41 -1.06
CA CYS A 320 22.61 9.82 -2.01
C CYS A 320 21.98 10.97 -2.84
N PRO A 321 22.68 11.47 -3.88
CA PRO A 321 22.20 12.58 -4.70
C PRO A 321 21.11 12.19 -5.71
#